data_AF-A0A7C3PFG4-F1
#
_entry.id   AF-A0A7C3PFG4-F1
#
_cell.length_a   1.000
_cell.length_b   1.000
_cell.length_c   1.000
_cell.angle_alpha   90.00
_cell.angle_beta   90.00
_cell.angle_gamma   90.00
#
_symmetry.space_group_name_H-M   'P 1'
#
loop_
_entity.id
_entity.type
_entity.pdbx_description
1 polymer ?
#
loop_
_entity_poly.entity_id
_entity_poly.type
_entity_poly.pdbx_seq_one_letter_code
_entity_poly.pdbx_strand_id
1 'polypeptide(L)'
;MQPAVDTLLDVSQGLNQLTSETVKSDPAWKAALLAAKLNQLNREGVDASQITVRWKPPAKGKKSPQYVIKLGDSTLAVLDGKILSADAKSNSEAGALTATNRLRRLLGDAEPLSEVAGKPKPAAPKIARVLPSVMYQISGWASWYGPGFHGNRSASGEVFNQHAMTAAHPSLPFGTRVRVTNLNNGSSVIVRINDRGPYHGGRIIDLSMGAARVLGLTSSGVARVRVDVLGR
;
A
#
# COMPACT_ATOMS: atom_id res chain seq x y z
N MET A 1 22.60 65.47 -36.11
CA MET A 1 21.75 64.25 -36.08
C MET A 1 22.66 63.04 -35.89
N GLN A 2 22.50 62.36 -34.77
CA GLN A 2 23.00 61.02 -34.41
C GLN A 2 21.89 60.42 -33.52
N PRO A 3 21.75 59.09 -33.34
CA PRO A 3 22.84 58.16 -32.99
C PRO A 3 22.63 56.75 -33.62
N ALA A 4 23.23 55.61 -33.25
CA ALA A 4 24.14 55.21 -32.18
C ALA A 4 24.85 53.90 -32.59
N VAL A 5 25.94 53.61 -31.89
CA VAL A 5 26.91 52.52 -32.06
C VAL A 5 26.50 51.28 -31.27
N ASP A 6 26.94 50.12 -31.76
CA ASP A 6 26.95 48.81 -31.10
C ASP A 6 27.34 48.88 -29.62
N THR A 7 26.52 48.30 -28.74
CA THR A 7 26.91 47.94 -27.36
C THR A 7 26.46 46.52 -27.06
N LEU A 8 27.43 45.60 -27.07
CA LEU A 8 27.31 44.27 -26.47
C LEU A 8 26.97 44.43 -24.98
N LEU A 9 25.77 44.00 -24.58
CA LEU A 9 25.38 43.87 -23.18
C LEU A 9 26.08 42.65 -22.58
N ASP A 10 27.18 42.91 -21.87
CA ASP A 10 27.82 41.98 -20.96
C ASP A 10 26.88 41.61 -19.81
N VAL A 11 26.22 40.46 -19.94
CA VAL A 11 25.25 39.93 -18.96
C VAL A 11 25.93 39.57 -17.63
N SER A 12 27.26 39.51 -17.56
CA SER A 12 28.00 39.21 -16.32
C SER A 12 28.02 40.38 -15.32
N GLN A 13 27.82 41.62 -15.77
CA GLN A 13 27.87 42.82 -14.93
C GLN A 13 26.53 43.13 -14.23
N GLY A 14 25.41 42.57 -14.71
CA GLY A 14 24.06 42.81 -14.15
C GLY A 14 23.68 41.94 -12.96
N LEU A 15 24.47 40.91 -12.63
CA LEU A 15 24.13 39.92 -11.60
C LEU A 15 24.85 40.12 -10.25
N ASN A 16 25.63 41.19 -10.11
CA ASN A 16 26.50 41.39 -8.93
C ASN A 16 25.91 42.28 -7.81
N GLN A 17 24.64 42.69 -7.85
CA GLN A 17 24.11 43.64 -6.86
C GLN A 17 22.85 43.26 -6.06
N LEU A 18 22.34 42.02 -6.12
CA LEU A 18 21.19 41.62 -5.28
C LEU A 18 21.40 40.26 -4.62
N THR A 19 22.46 40.14 -3.83
CA THR A 19 22.65 39.02 -2.90
C THR A 19 21.88 39.28 -1.60
N SER A 20 20.55 39.25 -1.65
CA SER A 20 19.74 39.04 -0.44
C SER A 20 19.35 37.56 -0.35
N GLU A 21 19.42 36.99 0.86
CA GLU A 21 18.94 35.63 1.12
C GLU A 21 17.47 35.44 0.71
N THR A 22 16.72 36.54 0.70
CA THR A 22 15.33 36.65 0.24
C THR A 22 15.17 36.30 -1.24
N VAL A 23 16.01 36.83 -2.15
CA VAL A 23 15.96 36.52 -3.60
C VAL A 23 16.41 35.08 -3.86
N LYS A 24 17.41 34.57 -3.14
CA LYS A 24 17.83 33.16 -3.22
C LYS A 24 16.74 32.19 -2.75
N SER A 25 15.78 32.66 -1.96
CA SER A 25 14.69 31.84 -1.44
C SER A 25 13.46 31.77 -2.36
N ASP A 26 13.36 32.66 -3.35
CA ASP A 26 12.23 32.78 -4.30
C ASP A 26 12.06 31.50 -5.16
N PRO A 27 10.87 30.87 -5.16
CA PRO A 27 10.56 29.73 -6.02
C PRO A 27 10.81 29.97 -7.53
N ALA A 28 10.52 31.16 -8.05
CA ALA A 28 10.70 31.48 -9.46
C ALA A 28 12.18 31.54 -9.84
N TRP A 29 12.99 32.21 -9.01
CA TRP A 29 14.44 32.25 -9.16
C TRP A 29 15.08 30.86 -9.10
N LYS A 30 14.64 30.02 -8.15
CA LYS A 30 15.09 28.62 -8.04
C LYS A 30 14.74 27.80 -9.27
N ALA A 31 13.54 28.00 -9.83
CA ALA A 31 13.11 27.32 -11.05
C ALA A 31 13.96 27.75 -12.27
N ALA A 32 14.23 29.05 -12.41
CA ALA A 32 15.08 29.58 -13.48
C ALA A 32 16.52 29.04 -13.40
N LEU A 33 17.11 29.01 -12.19
CA LEU A 33 18.44 28.45 -11.96
C LEU A 33 18.49 26.95 -12.28
N LEU A 34 17.46 26.20 -11.89
CA LEU A 34 17.35 24.78 -12.22
C LEU A 34 17.24 24.57 -13.73
N ALA A 35 16.40 25.33 -14.42
CA ALA A 35 16.25 25.25 -15.88
C ALA A 35 17.57 25.57 -16.61
N ALA A 36 18.28 26.63 -16.18
CA ALA A 36 19.59 26.97 -16.72
C ALA A 36 20.61 25.84 -16.51
N LYS A 37 20.60 25.22 -15.32
CA LYS A 37 21.48 24.09 -15.02
C LYS A 37 21.15 22.85 -15.85
N LEU A 38 19.86 22.54 -16.07
CA LEU A 38 19.45 21.42 -16.92
C LEU A 38 19.84 21.64 -18.39
N ASN A 39 19.64 22.85 -18.91
CA ASN A 39 20.06 23.21 -20.27
C ASN A 39 21.58 23.16 -20.45
N GLN A 40 22.36 23.44 -19.41
CA GLN A 40 23.80 23.25 -19.41
C GLN A 40 24.17 21.76 -19.46
N LEU A 41 23.60 20.94 -18.58
CA LEU A 41 23.90 19.50 -18.52
C LEU A 41 23.53 18.76 -19.81
N ASN A 42 22.42 19.16 -20.44
CA ASN A 42 22.02 18.60 -21.74
C ASN A 42 23.07 18.91 -22.84
N ARG A 43 23.63 20.13 -22.84
CA ARG A 43 24.68 20.52 -23.79
C ARG A 43 26.01 19.83 -23.52
N GLU A 44 26.29 19.52 -22.26
CA GLU A 44 27.51 18.82 -21.82
C GLU A 44 27.45 17.29 -22.09
N GLY A 45 26.34 16.76 -22.62
CA GLY A 45 26.23 15.33 -22.96
C GLY A 45 26.30 14.41 -21.75
N VAL A 46 25.80 14.88 -20.61
CA VAL A 46 25.90 14.18 -19.32
C VAL A 46 25.15 12.86 -19.36
N ASP A 47 25.78 11.80 -18.84
CA ASP A 47 25.16 10.50 -18.67
C ASP A 47 23.99 10.58 -17.66
N ALA A 48 22.77 10.56 -18.21
CA ALA A 48 21.53 10.62 -17.44
C ALA A 48 21.35 9.41 -16.50
N SER A 49 22.07 8.30 -16.70
CA SER A 49 22.05 7.14 -15.82
C SER A 49 22.62 7.46 -14.42
N GLN A 50 23.49 8.47 -14.32
CA GLN A 50 24.09 8.95 -13.07
C GLN A 50 23.11 9.79 -12.23
N ILE A 51 21.92 10.09 -12.75
CA ILE A 51 20.90 10.84 -12.01
C ILE A 51 20.23 9.90 -11.01
N THR A 52 20.45 10.17 -9.73
CA THR A 52 19.92 9.36 -8.62
C THR A 52 19.06 10.21 -7.70
N VAL A 53 18.24 9.54 -6.89
CA VAL A 53 17.48 10.19 -5.82
C VAL A 53 17.74 9.50 -4.50
N ARG A 54 18.07 10.29 -3.47
CA ARG A 54 18.34 9.81 -2.11
C ARG A 54 17.35 10.39 -1.11
N TRP A 55 16.84 9.53 -0.24
CA TRP A 55 16.04 9.94 0.90
C TRP A 55 16.93 10.48 2.02
N LYS A 56 16.49 11.56 2.67
CA LYS A 56 17.06 12.08 3.91
C LYS A 56 15.99 12.11 5.00
N PRO A 57 16.31 11.64 6.22
CA PRO A 57 15.39 11.70 7.34
C PRO A 57 14.98 13.14 7.66
N PRO A 58 13.80 13.36 8.26
CA PRO A 58 13.42 14.67 8.74
C PRO A 58 14.45 15.22 9.73
N ALA A 59 14.88 16.47 9.53
CA ALA A 59 15.72 17.16 10.51
C ALA A 59 14.98 17.31 11.85
N LYS A 60 15.72 17.41 12.97
CA LYS A 60 15.14 17.61 14.30
C LYS A 60 14.17 18.80 14.29
N GLY A 61 12.91 18.56 14.66
CA GLY A 61 11.84 19.56 14.65
C GLY A 61 11.04 19.68 13.34
N LYS A 62 11.38 18.93 12.29
CA LYS A 62 10.59 18.87 11.04
C LYS A 62 9.84 17.53 10.96
N LYS A 63 8.59 17.59 10.48
CA LYS A 63 7.75 16.39 10.29
C LYS A 63 8.02 15.67 8.96
N SER A 64 8.52 16.40 7.96
CA SER A 64 8.63 15.88 6.59
C SER A 64 10.08 15.54 6.23
N PRO A 65 10.32 14.43 5.51
CA PRO A 65 11.64 14.09 5.00
C PRO A 65 12.03 14.99 3.83
N GLN A 66 13.28 14.85 3.37
CA GLN A 66 13.76 15.48 2.14
C GLN A 66 14.15 14.41 1.13
N TYR A 67 13.96 14.70 -0.15
CA TYR A 67 14.48 13.90 -1.25
C TYR A 67 15.51 14.73 -2.02
N VAL A 68 16.71 14.18 -2.19
CA VAL A 68 17.82 14.87 -2.85
C VAL A 68 18.10 14.18 -4.17
N ILE A 69 17.86 14.89 -5.28
CA ILE A 69 18.20 14.44 -6.62
C ILE A 69 19.64 14.85 -6.89
N LYS A 70 20.46 13.87 -7.27
CA LYS A 70 21.89 14.03 -7.53
C LYS A 70 22.23 13.62 -8.95
N LEU A 71 23.32 14.17 -9.47
CA LEU A 71 24.04 13.69 -10.65
C LEU A 71 25.48 13.43 -10.20
N GLY A 72 25.86 12.17 -10.06
CA GLY A 72 27.10 11.80 -9.37
C GLY A 72 27.15 12.42 -7.96
N ASP A 73 28.16 13.25 -7.70
CA ASP A 73 28.32 13.95 -6.42
C ASP A 73 27.60 15.30 -6.34
N SER A 74 27.16 15.84 -7.47
CA SER A 74 26.49 17.14 -7.55
C SER A 74 25.00 17.04 -7.20
N THR A 75 24.49 17.99 -6.41
CA THR A 75 23.06 18.08 -6.11
C THR A 75 22.34 18.88 -7.19
N LEU A 76 21.34 18.29 -7.84
CA LEU A 76 20.51 18.96 -8.84
C LEU A 76 19.31 19.66 -8.19
N ALA A 77 18.63 18.97 -7.28
CA ALA A 77 17.45 19.50 -6.62
C ALA A 77 17.24 18.87 -5.23
N VAL A 78 16.61 19.64 -4.34
CA VAL A 78 16.15 19.16 -3.03
C VAL A 78 14.64 19.37 -2.97
N LEU A 79 13.90 18.29 -2.77
CA LEU A 79 12.46 18.30 -2.58
C LEU A 79 12.19 18.28 -1.07
N ASP A 80 11.83 19.45 -0.53
CA ASP A 80 11.58 19.67 0.90
C ASP A 80 10.14 20.15 1.19
N GLY A 81 9.23 19.97 0.22
CA GLY A 81 7.84 20.40 0.29
C GLY A 81 7.57 21.84 -0.15
N LYS A 82 8.59 22.62 -0.53
CA LYS A 82 8.43 24.01 -1.02
C LYS A 82 8.54 24.17 -2.55
N ILE A 83 9.02 23.16 -3.26
CA ILE A 83 9.08 23.16 -4.74
C ILE A 83 7.90 22.33 -5.25
N LEU A 84 6.82 23.01 -5.62
CA LEU A 84 5.60 22.38 -6.14
C LEU A 84 5.64 22.36 -7.67
N SER A 85 5.45 21.18 -8.24
CA SER A 85 4.86 21.00 -9.57
C SER A 85 3.39 20.64 -9.36
N ALA A 86 2.50 21.15 -10.22
CA ALA A 86 1.04 21.07 -10.08
C ALA A 86 0.47 19.64 -10.04
N ASP A 87 1.22 18.63 -10.48
CA ASP A 87 0.68 17.28 -10.72
C ASP A 87 1.21 16.21 -9.75
N ALA A 88 2.21 16.55 -8.93
CA ALA A 88 2.87 15.58 -8.05
C ALA A 88 2.38 15.75 -6.60
N LYS A 89 1.79 14.70 -6.01
CA LYS A 89 1.48 14.64 -4.57
C LYS A 89 2.69 15.13 -3.77
N SER A 90 2.54 16.29 -3.15
CA SER A 90 3.59 17.11 -2.56
C SER A 90 4.40 16.30 -1.54
N ASN A 91 5.73 16.40 -1.66
CA ASN A 91 6.72 15.76 -0.78
C ASN A 91 6.59 14.24 -0.55
N SER A 92 6.03 13.52 -1.53
CA SER A 92 5.93 12.06 -1.51
C SER A 92 7.07 11.41 -2.29
N GLU A 93 7.43 10.18 -1.92
CA GLU A 93 8.39 9.34 -2.66
C GLU A 93 8.01 9.22 -4.14
N ALA A 94 6.72 9.03 -4.42
CA ALA A 94 6.19 8.96 -5.78
C ALA A 94 6.46 10.26 -6.56
N GLY A 95 6.32 11.43 -5.92
CA GLY A 95 6.66 12.72 -6.52
C GLY A 95 8.15 12.85 -6.81
N ALA A 96 9.01 12.39 -5.89
CA ALA A 96 10.46 12.40 -6.06
C ALA A 96 10.91 11.49 -7.21
N LEU A 97 10.36 10.27 -7.30
CA LEU A 97 10.61 9.34 -8.40
C LEU A 97 10.13 9.90 -9.74
N THR A 98 8.92 10.48 -9.77
CA THR A 98 8.37 11.08 -10.99
C THR A 98 9.26 12.23 -11.49
N ALA A 99 9.69 13.12 -10.60
CA ALA A 99 10.59 14.20 -10.95
C ALA A 99 11.94 13.68 -11.46
N THR A 100 12.52 12.70 -10.77
CA THR A 100 13.82 12.11 -11.14
C THR A 100 13.76 11.40 -12.48
N ASN A 101 12.71 10.60 -12.73
CA ASN A 101 12.54 9.88 -13.99
C ASN A 101 12.23 10.81 -15.17
N ARG A 102 11.57 11.95 -14.92
CA ARG A 102 11.44 13.01 -15.95
C ARG A 102 12.81 13.59 -16.33
N LEU A 103 13.68 13.85 -15.36
CA LEU A 103 15.05 14.33 -15.63
C LEU A 103 15.89 13.30 -16.39
N ARG A 104 15.81 12.02 -15.99
CA ARG A 104 16.48 10.91 -16.67
C ARG A 104 16.08 10.79 -18.15
N ARG A 105 14.80 11.03 -18.45
CA ARG A 105 14.29 11.07 -19.83
C ARG A 105 14.81 12.29 -20.59
N LEU A 106 14.62 13.48 -20.02
CA LEU A 106 14.97 14.75 -20.67
C LEU A 106 16.46 14.90 -21.00
N LEU A 107 17.34 14.26 -20.23
CA LEU A 107 18.80 14.41 -20.37
C LEU A 107 19.47 13.25 -21.13
N GLY A 108 18.74 12.22 -21.54
CA GLY A 108 19.33 11.12 -22.29
C GLY A 108 18.59 9.77 -22.18
N ASP A 109 17.26 9.77 -22.04
CA ASP A 109 16.42 8.57 -22.06
C ASP A 109 16.87 7.40 -21.14
N ALA A 110 17.45 7.72 -19.98
CA ALA A 110 17.89 6.70 -19.05
C ALA A 110 16.73 5.92 -18.41
N GLU A 111 16.94 4.61 -18.19
CA GLU A 111 16.00 3.69 -17.54
C GLU A 111 15.39 4.29 -16.27
N PRO A 112 14.06 4.23 -16.07
CA PRO A 112 13.41 4.82 -14.91
C PRO A 112 13.80 4.10 -13.61
N LEU A 113 14.02 4.87 -12.55
CA LEU A 113 14.19 4.34 -11.20
C LEU A 113 12.85 3.90 -10.63
N SER A 114 12.83 2.74 -9.97
CA SER A 114 11.66 2.17 -9.29
C SER A 114 11.60 2.52 -7.80
N GLU A 115 12.71 2.93 -7.20
CA GLU A 115 12.82 3.19 -5.76
C GLU A 115 13.80 4.33 -5.42
N VAL A 116 13.62 4.93 -4.24
CA VAL A 116 14.50 5.98 -3.72
C VAL A 116 15.58 5.36 -2.82
N ALA A 117 16.85 5.63 -3.13
CA ALA A 117 17.96 5.08 -2.36
C ALA A 117 18.02 5.61 -0.92
N GLY A 118 18.36 4.74 0.02
CA GLY A 118 18.60 5.09 1.43
C GLY A 118 17.33 5.29 2.27
N LYS A 119 16.14 5.13 1.69
CA LYS A 119 14.91 5.10 2.48
C LYS A 119 14.87 3.78 3.27
N PRO A 120 14.66 3.80 4.61
CA PRO A 120 14.45 2.57 5.34
C PRO A 120 13.22 1.87 4.74
N LYS A 121 13.41 0.66 4.22
CA LYS A 121 12.31 -0.21 3.83
C LYS A 121 11.40 -0.28 5.07
N PRO A 122 10.11 0.07 4.98
CA PRO A 122 9.21 -0.14 6.09
C PRO A 122 9.44 -1.58 6.53
N ALA A 123 9.81 -1.79 7.79
CA ALA A 123 9.83 -3.14 8.34
C ALA A 123 8.48 -3.73 7.93
N ALA A 124 8.50 -4.84 7.17
CA ALA A 124 7.28 -5.51 6.76
C ALA A 124 6.39 -5.51 8.00
N PRO A 125 5.15 -4.98 7.93
CA PRO A 125 4.36 -4.83 9.13
C PRO A 125 4.43 -6.17 9.83
N LYS A 126 4.96 -6.19 11.06
CA LYS A 126 4.66 -7.29 11.95
C LYS A 126 3.17 -7.15 12.16
N ILE A 127 2.39 -7.69 11.22
CA ILE A 127 1.08 -8.19 11.53
C ILE A 127 1.45 -9.25 12.56
N ALA A 128 1.51 -8.85 13.84
CA ALA A 128 1.24 -9.79 14.89
C ALA A 128 0.01 -10.48 14.36
N ARG A 129 0.15 -11.75 13.96
CA ARG A 129 -0.97 -12.56 13.56
C ARG A 129 -1.81 -12.55 14.81
N VAL A 130 -2.77 -11.62 14.90
CA VAL A 130 -3.80 -11.62 15.92
C VAL A 130 -4.63 -12.81 15.49
N LEU A 131 -4.09 -13.99 15.79
CA LEU A 131 -4.87 -15.20 15.81
C LEU A 131 -5.98 -14.84 16.79
N PRO A 132 -7.24 -14.78 16.34
CA PRO A 132 -8.32 -14.55 17.28
C PRO A 132 -8.14 -15.54 18.43
N SER A 133 -8.11 -15.01 19.66
CA SER A 133 -7.85 -15.80 20.86
C SER A 133 -8.84 -16.95 20.90
N VAL A 134 -8.34 -18.18 20.83
CA VAL A 134 -9.20 -19.36 20.92
C VAL A 134 -9.68 -19.45 22.35
N MET A 135 -10.97 -19.18 22.57
CA MET A 135 -11.57 -19.25 23.89
C MET A 135 -11.63 -20.70 24.37
N TYR A 136 -12.08 -21.60 23.49
CA TYR A 136 -12.05 -23.03 23.72
C TYR A 136 -12.20 -23.80 22.39
N GLN A 137 -11.93 -25.10 22.43
CA GLN A 137 -11.88 -25.97 21.26
C GLN A 137 -12.80 -27.19 21.44
N ILE A 138 -13.51 -27.56 20.38
CA ILE A 138 -14.31 -28.79 20.32
C ILE A 138 -13.89 -29.58 19.08
N SER A 139 -13.96 -30.90 19.12
CA SER A 139 -13.75 -31.75 17.94
C SER A 139 -14.91 -32.72 17.77
N GLY A 140 -15.27 -33.02 16.52
CA GLY A 140 -16.43 -33.83 16.19
C GLY A 140 -16.67 -33.90 14.70
N TRP A 141 -17.83 -34.41 14.30
CA TRP A 141 -18.20 -34.48 12.89
C TRP A 141 -18.84 -33.18 12.41
N ALA A 142 -18.46 -32.74 11.21
CA ALA A 142 -19.17 -31.70 10.48
C ALA A 142 -19.94 -32.30 9.32
N SER A 143 -21.03 -31.64 8.95
CA SER A 143 -21.66 -31.79 7.64
C SER A 143 -21.95 -30.43 7.01
N TRP A 144 -22.70 -30.40 5.92
CA TRP A 144 -23.15 -29.17 5.30
C TRP A 144 -24.61 -29.26 4.83
N TYR A 145 -25.28 -28.12 4.75
CA TYR A 145 -26.67 -28.05 4.30
C TYR A 145 -26.78 -28.43 2.82
N GLY A 146 -27.48 -29.52 2.53
CA GLY A 146 -27.80 -29.93 1.16
C GLY A 146 -28.64 -28.91 0.38
N PRO A 147 -29.00 -29.21 -0.87
CA PRO A 147 -29.86 -28.34 -1.67
C PRO A 147 -31.25 -28.14 -1.01
N GLY A 148 -31.87 -26.98 -1.26
CA GLY A 148 -33.26 -26.69 -0.83
C GLY A 148 -33.41 -25.83 0.43
N PHE A 149 -32.33 -25.49 1.13
CA PHE A 149 -32.40 -24.62 2.31
C PHE A 149 -32.26 -23.13 1.99
N HIS A 150 -31.67 -22.79 0.83
CA HIS A 150 -31.39 -21.40 0.46
C HIS A 150 -32.68 -20.56 0.41
N GLY A 151 -32.67 -19.39 1.05
CA GLY A 151 -33.84 -18.51 1.13
C GLY A 151 -34.76 -18.77 2.33
N ASN A 152 -34.62 -19.90 3.03
CA ASN A 152 -35.38 -20.17 4.24
C ASN A 152 -34.88 -19.33 5.42
N ARG A 153 -35.71 -19.12 6.44
CA ARG A 153 -35.27 -18.47 7.68
C ARG A 153 -34.47 -19.45 8.54
N SER A 154 -33.32 -19.00 9.00
CA SER A 154 -32.52 -19.66 10.05
C SER A 154 -33.10 -19.37 11.44
N ALA A 155 -32.65 -20.11 12.45
CA ALA A 155 -33.05 -19.90 13.84
C ALA A 155 -32.62 -18.54 14.42
N SER A 156 -31.64 -17.85 13.80
CA SER A 156 -31.32 -16.45 14.16
C SER A 156 -32.34 -15.43 13.62
N GLY A 157 -33.24 -15.85 12.74
CA GLY A 157 -34.17 -14.99 11.99
C GLY A 157 -33.62 -14.48 10.66
N GLU A 158 -32.32 -14.64 10.39
CA GLU A 158 -31.71 -14.29 9.11
C GLU A 158 -32.15 -15.25 7.99
N VAL A 159 -32.27 -14.73 6.76
CA VAL A 159 -32.45 -15.56 5.56
C VAL A 159 -31.16 -16.33 5.27
N PHE A 160 -31.27 -17.64 5.16
CA PHE A 160 -30.12 -18.51 4.92
C PHE A 160 -29.57 -18.34 3.50
N ASN A 161 -28.32 -17.92 3.43
CA ASN A 161 -27.55 -17.87 2.19
C ASN A 161 -26.54 -19.02 2.14
N GLN A 162 -26.76 -19.99 1.26
CA GLN A 162 -25.87 -21.15 1.11
C GLN A 162 -24.44 -20.77 0.69
N HIS A 163 -24.24 -19.59 0.11
CA HIS A 163 -22.94 -19.09 -0.34
C HIS A 163 -22.21 -18.24 0.72
N ALA A 164 -22.89 -17.89 1.82
CA ALA A 164 -22.26 -17.15 2.92
C ALA A 164 -21.30 -18.03 3.73
N MET A 165 -20.53 -17.42 4.64
CA MET A 165 -19.67 -18.12 5.59
C MET A 165 -20.37 -18.27 6.94
N THR A 166 -21.42 -19.11 6.94
CA THR A 166 -22.26 -19.34 8.12
C THR A 166 -22.39 -20.83 8.46
N ALA A 167 -22.82 -21.11 9.69
CA ALA A 167 -23.03 -22.47 10.19
C ALA A 167 -24.13 -22.55 11.27
N ALA A 168 -24.68 -23.75 11.45
CA ALA A 168 -25.49 -24.14 12.60
C ALA A 168 -24.63 -24.79 13.68
N HIS A 169 -24.91 -24.45 14.95
CA HIS A 169 -24.37 -25.14 16.11
C HIS A 169 -25.46 -25.31 17.20
N PRO A 170 -25.46 -26.41 17.99
CA PRO A 170 -26.55 -26.69 18.93
C PRO A 170 -26.76 -25.61 20.00
N SER A 171 -25.66 -25.06 20.54
CA SER A 171 -25.70 -24.21 21.73
C SER A 171 -24.87 -22.93 21.64
N LEU A 172 -24.10 -22.70 20.56
CA LEU A 172 -23.26 -21.51 20.49
C LEU A 172 -24.14 -20.27 20.28
N PRO A 173 -23.87 -19.14 20.96
CA PRO A 173 -24.62 -17.90 20.74
C PRO A 173 -24.60 -17.50 19.26
N PHE A 174 -25.71 -16.92 18.78
CA PHE A 174 -25.73 -16.37 17.43
C PHE A 174 -24.74 -15.21 17.31
N GLY A 175 -24.05 -15.14 16.18
CA GLY A 175 -22.98 -14.18 15.92
C GLY A 175 -21.60 -14.65 16.35
N THR A 176 -21.47 -15.72 17.14
CA THR A 176 -20.16 -16.28 17.48
C THR A 176 -19.41 -16.67 16.21
N ARG A 177 -18.14 -16.29 16.14
CA ARG A 177 -17.20 -16.69 15.08
C ARG A 177 -16.45 -17.93 15.53
N VAL A 178 -16.33 -18.89 14.64
CA VAL A 178 -15.56 -20.10 14.87
C VAL A 178 -14.63 -20.37 13.69
N ARG A 179 -13.42 -20.84 13.96
CA ARG A 179 -12.57 -21.45 12.94
C ARG A 179 -12.86 -22.94 12.91
N VAL A 180 -13.31 -23.42 11.76
CA VAL A 180 -13.49 -24.85 11.53
C VAL A 180 -12.31 -25.35 10.73
N THR A 181 -11.66 -26.40 11.19
CA THR A 181 -10.52 -27.04 10.51
C THR A 181 -10.90 -28.47 10.18
N ASN A 182 -10.84 -28.83 8.90
CA ASN A 182 -11.02 -30.20 8.45
C ASN A 182 -9.75 -31.01 8.77
N LEU A 183 -9.88 -32.02 9.62
CA LEU A 183 -8.75 -32.80 10.12
C LEU A 183 -8.18 -33.76 9.07
N ASN A 184 -8.89 -34.02 7.98
CA ASN A 184 -8.44 -34.91 6.92
C ASN A 184 -7.44 -34.23 5.96
N ASN A 185 -7.56 -32.91 5.74
CA ASN A 185 -6.76 -32.17 4.76
C ASN A 185 -6.08 -30.91 5.33
N GLY A 186 -6.36 -30.54 6.57
CA GLY A 186 -5.80 -29.35 7.22
C GLY A 186 -6.41 -28.02 6.77
N SER A 187 -7.36 -28.01 5.84
CA SER A 187 -8.05 -26.81 5.38
C SER A 187 -8.88 -26.20 6.52
N SER A 188 -8.95 -24.87 6.59
CA SER A 188 -9.75 -24.18 7.61
C SER A 188 -10.52 -23.00 7.05
N VAL A 189 -11.65 -22.68 7.68
CA VAL A 189 -12.52 -21.56 7.33
C VAL A 189 -13.07 -20.93 8.60
N ILE A 190 -13.27 -19.62 8.60
CA ILE A 190 -13.97 -18.93 9.68
C ILE A 190 -15.43 -18.74 9.25
N VAL A 191 -16.35 -19.15 10.11
CA VAL A 191 -17.80 -18.99 9.90
C VAL A 191 -18.44 -18.32 11.11
N ARG A 192 -19.61 -17.72 10.87
CA ARG A 192 -20.46 -17.17 11.91
C ARG A 192 -21.62 -18.12 12.21
N ILE A 193 -21.90 -18.34 13.48
CA ILE A 193 -23.07 -19.11 13.91
C ILE A 193 -24.33 -18.27 13.70
N ASN A 194 -25.25 -18.75 12.87
CA ASN A 194 -26.53 -18.07 12.63
C ASN A 194 -27.73 -19.02 12.61
N ASP A 195 -27.51 -20.31 12.87
CA ASP A 195 -28.58 -21.29 12.90
C ASP A 195 -28.35 -22.34 14.00
N ARG A 196 -29.31 -23.25 14.17
CA ARG A 196 -29.34 -24.26 15.23
C ARG A 196 -29.34 -25.69 14.67
N GLY A 197 -28.89 -26.62 15.49
CA GLY A 197 -28.52 -27.98 15.09
C GLY A 197 -27.02 -28.10 14.84
N PRO A 198 -26.50 -29.25 14.36
CA PRO A 198 -27.21 -30.50 14.15
C PRO A 198 -27.62 -31.18 15.46
N TYR A 199 -28.76 -31.90 15.45
CA TYR A 199 -29.28 -32.60 16.64
C TYR A 199 -29.11 -34.12 16.59
N HIS A 200 -28.62 -34.66 15.48
CA HIS A 200 -28.52 -36.11 15.25
C HIS A 200 -27.21 -36.49 14.57
N GLY A 201 -26.77 -37.73 14.80
CA GLY A 201 -25.63 -38.35 14.13
C GLY A 201 -24.26 -37.94 14.69
N GLY A 202 -24.19 -37.45 15.93
CA GLY A 202 -22.91 -37.09 16.59
C GLY A 202 -22.16 -35.94 15.91
N ARG A 203 -22.82 -35.19 15.04
CA ARG A 203 -22.29 -33.99 14.40
C ARG A 203 -22.33 -32.83 15.37
N ILE A 204 -21.33 -31.96 15.28
CA ILE A 204 -21.19 -30.79 16.15
C ILE A 204 -21.45 -29.48 15.39
N ILE A 205 -21.41 -29.50 14.05
CA ILE A 205 -21.57 -28.30 13.23
C ILE A 205 -22.07 -28.64 11.83
N ASP A 206 -23.02 -27.86 11.33
CA ASP A 206 -23.51 -27.96 9.95
C ASP A 206 -23.17 -26.66 9.20
N LEU A 207 -22.41 -26.78 8.12
CA LEU A 207 -21.84 -25.67 7.38
C LEU A 207 -22.73 -25.26 6.20
N SER A 208 -22.70 -23.98 5.85
CA SER A 208 -23.13 -23.51 4.52
C SER A 208 -22.30 -24.15 3.39
N MET A 209 -22.88 -24.23 2.19
CA MET A 209 -22.17 -24.76 1.01
C MET A 209 -20.90 -23.97 0.70
N GLY A 210 -20.92 -22.63 0.87
CA GLY A 210 -19.75 -21.77 0.70
C GLY A 210 -18.60 -22.19 1.62
N ALA A 211 -18.87 -22.36 2.91
CA ALA A 211 -17.87 -22.82 3.88
C ALA A 211 -17.41 -24.26 3.61
N ALA A 212 -18.32 -25.14 3.23
CA ALA A 212 -18.03 -26.53 2.88
C ALA A 212 -17.08 -26.65 1.68
N ARG A 213 -17.22 -25.78 0.67
CA ARG A 213 -16.30 -25.73 -0.49
C ARG A 213 -14.88 -25.39 -0.07
N VAL A 214 -14.71 -24.38 0.79
CA VAL A 214 -13.39 -23.97 1.31
C VAL A 214 -12.73 -25.09 2.11
N LEU A 215 -13.52 -25.87 2.85
CA LEU A 215 -13.03 -27.01 3.64
C LEU A 215 -12.81 -28.30 2.85
N GLY A 216 -13.19 -28.34 1.57
CA GLY A 216 -13.17 -29.57 0.77
C GLY A 216 -14.16 -30.63 1.26
N LEU A 217 -15.31 -30.21 1.80
CA LEU A 217 -16.33 -31.08 2.40
C LEU A 217 -17.47 -31.45 1.42
N THR A 218 -17.60 -30.75 0.29
CA THR A 218 -18.75 -30.91 -0.61
C THR A 218 -18.85 -32.28 -1.24
N SER A 219 -17.72 -32.92 -1.57
CA SER A 219 -17.70 -34.26 -2.17
C SER A 219 -17.90 -35.37 -1.13
N SER A 220 -17.29 -35.25 0.05
CA SER A 220 -17.39 -36.26 1.11
C SER A 220 -18.69 -36.17 1.91
N GLY A 221 -19.37 -35.02 1.89
CA GLY A 221 -20.58 -34.74 2.66
C GLY A 221 -20.30 -34.46 4.15
N VAL A 222 -19.43 -35.25 4.75
CA VAL A 222 -19.03 -35.19 6.16
C VAL A 222 -17.52 -35.31 6.33
N ALA A 223 -17.00 -34.80 7.45
CA ALA A 223 -15.60 -34.95 7.85
C ALA A 223 -15.43 -34.74 9.36
N ARG A 224 -14.35 -35.28 9.93
CA ARG A 224 -13.93 -34.88 11.28
C ARG A 224 -13.34 -33.48 11.23
N VAL A 225 -13.79 -32.63 12.14
CA VAL A 225 -13.33 -31.26 12.26
C VAL A 225 -12.92 -30.93 13.68
N ARG A 226 -12.07 -29.91 13.77
CA ARG A 226 -11.82 -29.14 14.99
C ARG A 226 -12.48 -27.78 14.84
N VAL A 227 -13.18 -27.33 15.87
CA VAL A 227 -13.85 -26.03 15.93
C VAL A 227 -13.18 -25.22 17.04
N ASP A 228 -12.49 -24.14 16.67
CA ASP A 228 -11.93 -23.16 17.60
C ASP A 228 -12.91 -22.01 17.76
N VAL A 229 -13.38 -21.74 18.98
CA VAL A 229 -14.30 -20.63 19.26
C VAL A 229 -13.50 -19.33 19.46
N LEU A 230 -13.85 -18.31 18.68
CA LEU A 230 -13.05 -17.08 18.56
C LEU A 230 -13.64 -15.86 19.28
N GLY A 231 -14.86 -15.99 19.82
CA GLY A 231 -15.64 -14.88 20.37
C GLY A 231 -16.71 -14.36 19.40
N ARG A 232 -17.38 -13.26 19.78
CA ARG A 232 -18.44 -12.60 19.00
C ARG A 232 -17.93 -11.29 18.41
#